data_AF-A0A1E1WNV6-F1
#
_entry.id   AF-A0A1E1WNV6-F1
#
_cell.length_a   1.000
_cell.length_b   1.000
_cell.length_c   1.000
_cell.angle_alpha   90.00
_cell.angle_beta   90.00
_cell.angle_gamma   90.00
#
_symmetry.space_group_name_H-M   'P 1'
#
loop_
_entity.id
_entity.type
_entity.pdbx_description
1 polymer ?
#
loop_
_entity_poly.entity_id
_entity_poly.type
_entity_poly.pdbx_seq_one_letter_code
_entity_poly.pdbx_strand_id
1 'polypeptide(L)'
;MSDKKVNFVNPDCLPVEHVTLTVDNAGVVRQIPALDPYWVEDRLLIVYEKPPLDSVMVFGAVDTWRASMTLYLDNLKWLLSLEHHRFWSVVIYHPKCMDALVSFLQESNPPYMPPYENTEVQTLYGDIRKYIFIVFSRLITNKESKTEWMTKEHMSALIYNKFVFTIPILWDLCLEYGVDNKQHMSRLMASVFTLQPQYETDAKTALAFVTEAFKYIILQVNKDYDSDEPPNLPETFNGFSEIHRPGNSKHNDKLTFNILQDLIIHLLDTAMTLRLFLEVYPKSVKVFRETNFVNSIVQMYEYGIPMLYTKLKEVGDRRSTGYPA
;
A
#
# COMPACT_ATOMS: atom_id res chain seq x y z
N MET A 1 14.69 1.77 -31.84
CA MET A 1 15.53 0.61 -31.43
C MET A 1 15.01 -0.60 -32.16
N SER A 2 15.90 -1.46 -32.67
CA SER A 2 15.54 -2.66 -33.43
C SER A 2 14.52 -3.50 -32.67
N ASP A 3 13.36 -3.75 -33.28
CA ASP A 3 12.37 -4.73 -32.82
C ASP A 3 13.03 -6.11 -32.79
N LYS A 4 13.61 -6.46 -31.64
CA LYS A 4 14.11 -7.80 -31.38
C LYS A 4 12.91 -8.72 -31.30
N LYS A 5 12.55 -9.35 -32.42
CA LYS A 5 11.53 -10.40 -32.47
C LYS A 5 12.03 -11.63 -31.71
N VAL A 6 11.85 -11.62 -30.40
CA VAL A 6 11.97 -12.82 -29.56
C VAL A 6 10.56 -13.36 -29.39
N ASN A 7 10.27 -14.51 -29.99
CA ASN A 7 9.01 -15.21 -29.74
C ASN A 7 9.17 -16.05 -28.46
N PHE A 8 8.28 -15.86 -27.49
CA PHE A 8 8.20 -16.77 -26.36
C PHE A 8 7.72 -18.14 -26.83
N VAL A 9 8.56 -19.17 -26.68
CA VAL A 9 8.21 -20.56 -27.03
C VAL A 9 8.54 -21.43 -25.83
N ASN A 10 7.50 -21.98 -25.21
CA ASN A 10 7.59 -22.95 -24.12
C ASN A 10 6.87 -24.24 -24.51
N PRO A 11 7.45 -25.05 -25.42
CA PRO A 11 6.77 -26.19 -26.01
C PRO A 11 6.55 -27.31 -24.98
N ASP A 12 7.48 -27.43 -24.04
CA ASP A 12 7.46 -28.44 -22.98
C ASP A 12 6.58 -28.04 -21.78
N CYS A 13 5.91 -26.88 -21.85
CA CYS A 13 5.03 -26.35 -20.80
C CYS A 13 5.70 -26.28 -19.41
N LEU A 14 7.00 -25.99 -19.38
CA LEU A 14 7.78 -25.90 -18.14
C LEU A 14 7.36 -24.66 -17.33
N PRO A 15 7.51 -24.67 -15.99
CA PRO A 15 7.33 -23.47 -15.19
C PRO A 15 8.42 -22.44 -15.52
N VAL A 16 8.11 -21.15 -15.43
CA VAL A 16 8.95 -20.05 -15.96
C VAL A 16 10.38 -20.06 -15.41
N GLU A 17 10.57 -20.49 -14.16
CA GLU A 17 11.86 -20.62 -13.50
C GLU A 17 12.78 -21.71 -14.11
N HIS A 18 12.25 -22.51 -15.03
CA HIS A 18 12.98 -23.53 -15.78
C HIS A 18 12.98 -23.27 -17.30
N VAL A 19 12.39 -22.15 -17.75
CA VAL A 19 12.37 -21.77 -19.16
C VAL A 19 13.57 -20.90 -19.50
N THR A 20 14.25 -21.23 -20.59
CA THR A 20 15.26 -20.40 -21.24
C THR A 20 14.80 -20.05 -22.65
N LEU A 21 14.97 -18.79 -23.03
CA LEU A 21 14.57 -18.25 -24.32
C LEU A 21 15.82 -17.96 -25.15
N THR A 22 15.76 -18.35 -26.41
CA THR A 22 16.84 -18.14 -27.36
C THR A 22 16.70 -16.76 -28.00
N VAL A 23 17.76 -15.96 -27.92
CA VAL A 23 17.82 -14.63 -28.54
C VAL A 23 18.97 -14.58 -29.53
N ASP A 24 18.66 -14.27 -30.79
CA ASP A 24 19.65 -13.95 -31.81
C ASP A 24 19.90 -12.44 -31.83
N ASN A 25 21.14 -12.04 -31.53
CA ASN A 25 21.59 -10.67 -31.74
C ASN A 25 22.74 -10.69 -32.76
N ALA A 26 22.41 -10.34 -34.01
CA ALA A 26 23.39 -10.19 -35.10
C ALA A 26 24.27 -11.45 -35.31
N GLY A 27 23.67 -12.63 -35.25
CA GLY A 27 24.35 -13.91 -35.48
C GLY A 27 24.94 -14.55 -34.22
N VAL A 28 24.84 -13.89 -33.06
CA VAL A 28 25.17 -14.49 -31.76
C VAL A 28 23.90 -14.97 -31.08
N VAL A 29 23.74 -16.29 -31.04
CA VAL A 29 22.65 -16.97 -30.33
C VAL A 29 22.98 -17.05 -28.84
N ARG A 30 22.14 -16.47 -28.00
CA ARG A 30 22.25 -16.55 -26.53
C ARG A 30 21.03 -17.25 -25.95
N GLN A 31 21.23 -18.04 -24.90
CA GLN A 31 20.16 -18.60 -24.08
C GLN A 31 20.02 -17.74 -22.82
N ILE A 32 18.84 -17.17 -22.62
CA ILE A 32 18.57 -16.23 -21.53
C ILE A 32 17.43 -16.80 -20.67
N PRO A 33 17.56 -16.88 -19.34
CA PRO A 33 16.45 -17.31 -18.47
C PRO A 33 15.21 -16.47 -18.70
N ALA A 34 14.01 -17.04 -18.61
CA ALA A 34 12.77 -16.31 -18.86
C ALA A 34 12.50 -15.19 -17.83
N LEU A 35 13.00 -15.33 -16.60
CA LEU A 35 13.04 -14.26 -15.60
C LEU A 35 14.46 -13.68 -15.53
N ASP A 36 14.67 -12.56 -16.20
CA ASP A 36 15.99 -11.95 -16.34
C ASP A 36 15.87 -10.43 -16.60
N PRO A 37 16.78 -9.59 -16.07
CA PRO A 37 16.84 -8.16 -16.39
C PRO A 37 16.89 -7.85 -17.90
N TYR A 38 17.36 -8.78 -18.73
CA TYR A 38 17.38 -8.66 -20.18
C TYR A 38 16.01 -8.32 -20.79
N TRP A 39 14.92 -8.79 -20.19
CA TRP A 39 13.56 -8.59 -20.71
C TRP A 39 12.93 -7.27 -20.29
N VAL A 40 13.60 -6.50 -19.44
CA VAL A 40 13.13 -5.20 -18.96
C VAL A 40 13.36 -4.15 -20.03
N GLU A 41 12.27 -3.55 -20.52
CA GLU A 41 12.36 -2.40 -21.43
C GLU A 41 12.77 -1.14 -20.66
N ASP A 42 13.53 -0.26 -21.31
CA ASP A 42 13.83 1.09 -20.82
C ASP A 42 12.61 1.99 -21.02
N ARG A 43 11.58 1.74 -20.20
CA ARG A 43 10.33 2.50 -20.19
C ARG A 43 10.24 3.33 -18.93
N LEU A 44 10.00 4.63 -19.11
CA LEU A 44 9.77 5.53 -17.99
C LEU A 44 8.46 5.14 -17.28
N LEU A 45 8.58 4.58 -16.07
CA LEU A 45 7.47 4.36 -15.15
C LEU A 45 7.42 5.53 -14.17
N ILE A 46 6.32 6.28 -14.20
CA ILE A 46 6.06 7.38 -13.28
C ILE A 46 5.26 6.90 -12.06
N VAL A 47 5.33 7.66 -10.97
CA VAL A 47 4.52 7.43 -9.76
C VAL A 47 3.18 8.13 -9.87
N TYR A 48 2.19 7.64 -9.15
CA TYR A 48 0.89 8.28 -9.02
C TYR A 48 1.00 9.51 -8.11
N GLU A 49 0.23 10.54 -8.43
CA GLU A 49 0.14 11.77 -7.65
C GLU A 49 -1.33 12.09 -7.38
N LYS A 50 -1.65 12.60 -6.19
CA LYS A 50 -3.01 13.06 -5.86
C LYS A 50 -3.44 14.21 -6.78
N PRO A 51 -4.73 14.30 -7.16
CA PRO A 51 -5.26 15.49 -7.82
C PRO A 51 -5.01 16.74 -6.98
N PRO A 52 -4.79 17.90 -7.61
CA PRO A 52 -4.63 19.15 -6.88
C PRO A 52 -5.92 19.47 -6.10
N LEU A 53 -5.76 19.92 -4.85
CA LEU A 53 -6.88 20.35 -4.00
C LEU A 53 -7.48 21.66 -4.52
N ASP A 54 -8.81 21.78 -4.49
CA ASP A 54 -9.53 22.94 -5.05
C ASP A 54 -9.10 24.29 -4.46
N SER A 55 -8.60 24.31 -3.21
CA SER A 55 -8.12 25.52 -2.55
C SER A 55 -6.78 26.06 -3.08
N VAL A 56 -6.07 25.31 -3.93
CA VAL A 56 -4.74 25.64 -4.46
C VAL A 56 -4.73 25.66 -6.00
N MET A 57 -5.90 25.83 -6.62
CA MET A 57 -6.09 25.75 -8.07
C MET A 57 -5.35 26.86 -8.82
N VAL A 58 -4.06 26.62 -9.08
CA VAL A 58 -3.30 27.27 -10.14
C VAL A 58 -3.93 26.87 -11.47
N PHE A 59 -4.16 27.84 -12.34
CA PHE A 59 -4.76 27.60 -13.65
C PHE A 59 -3.96 26.53 -14.42
N GLY A 60 -4.63 25.47 -14.89
CA GLY A 60 -4.00 24.35 -15.60
C GLY A 60 -3.37 23.24 -14.73
N ALA A 61 -3.47 23.31 -13.40
CA ALA A 61 -2.96 22.25 -12.52
C ALA A 61 -3.67 20.90 -12.73
N VAL A 62 -5.01 20.92 -12.87
CA VAL A 62 -5.80 19.71 -13.15
C VAL A 62 -5.47 19.13 -14.53
N ASP A 63 -5.24 19.96 -15.54
CA ASP A 63 -4.86 19.50 -16.89
C ASP A 63 -3.47 18.84 -16.89
N THR A 64 -2.53 19.44 -16.14
CA THR A 64 -1.19 18.90 -15.95
C THR A 64 -1.25 17.54 -15.23
N TRP A 65 -1.97 17.47 -14.11
CA TRP A 65 -2.21 16.23 -13.39
C TRP A 65 -2.82 15.16 -14.29
N ARG A 66 -3.83 15.53 -15.10
CA ARG A 66 -4.52 14.62 -16.01
C ARG A 66 -3.58 14.06 -17.08
N ALA A 67 -2.72 14.91 -17.66
CA ALA A 67 -1.74 14.46 -18.64
C ALA A 67 -0.77 13.43 -18.02
N SER A 68 -0.25 13.72 -16.82
CA SER A 68 0.60 12.79 -16.07
C SER A 68 -0.14 11.49 -15.73
N MET A 69 -1.36 11.56 -15.20
CA MET A 69 -2.11 10.37 -14.79
C MET A 69 -2.63 9.55 -15.98
N THR A 70 -2.80 10.16 -17.15
CA THR A 70 -3.05 9.42 -18.40
C THR A 70 -1.81 8.60 -18.79
N LEU A 71 -0.61 9.18 -18.71
CA LEU A 71 0.63 8.43 -18.92
C LEU A 71 0.80 7.31 -17.89
N TYR A 72 0.47 7.55 -16.61
CA TYR A 72 0.47 6.53 -15.56
C TYR A 72 -0.50 5.39 -15.89
N LEU A 73 -1.73 5.70 -16.32
CA LEU A 73 -2.71 4.70 -16.76
C LEU A 73 -2.21 3.88 -17.96
N ASP A 74 -1.59 4.53 -18.95
CA ASP A 74 -0.98 3.85 -20.09
C ASP A 74 0.23 3.01 -19.66
N ASN A 75 0.88 3.37 -18.55
CA ASN A 75 1.93 2.55 -17.96
C ASN A 75 1.38 1.23 -17.43
N LEU A 76 0.27 1.29 -16.68
CA LEU A 76 -0.42 0.11 -16.15
C LEU A 76 -0.97 -0.80 -17.26
N LYS A 77 -1.60 -0.20 -18.28
CA LYS A 77 -2.14 -0.94 -19.44
C LYS A 77 -1.04 -1.69 -20.19
N TRP A 78 0.09 -1.05 -20.44
CA TRP A 78 1.26 -1.71 -21.04
C TRP A 78 1.77 -2.85 -20.15
N LEU A 79 1.93 -2.61 -18.84
CA LEU A 79 2.43 -3.64 -17.93
C LEU A 79 1.55 -4.90 -17.99
N LEU A 80 0.24 -4.72 -18.03
CA LEU A 80 -0.72 -5.82 -18.18
C LEU A 80 -0.75 -6.44 -19.57
N SER A 81 -0.32 -5.72 -20.61
CA SER A 81 -0.21 -6.27 -21.97
C SER A 81 1.02 -7.17 -22.16
N LEU A 82 2.00 -7.11 -21.26
CA LEU A 82 3.20 -7.93 -21.34
C LEU A 82 2.88 -9.42 -21.17
N GLU A 83 3.58 -10.26 -21.93
CA GLU A 83 3.62 -11.71 -21.74
C GLU A 83 4.12 -12.05 -20.32
N HIS A 84 3.74 -13.22 -19.80
CA HIS A 84 3.98 -13.59 -18.41
C HIS A 84 5.44 -13.41 -17.95
N HIS A 85 6.41 -13.88 -18.74
CA HIS A 85 7.84 -13.80 -18.38
C HIS A 85 8.36 -12.35 -18.35
N ARG A 86 7.87 -11.50 -19.26
CA ARG A 86 8.25 -10.09 -19.34
C ARG A 86 7.60 -9.28 -18.22
N PHE A 87 6.32 -9.56 -17.94
CA PHE A 87 5.62 -8.96 -16.80
C PHE A 87 6.38 -9.21 -15.50
N TRP A 88 6.72 -10.47 -15.20
CA TRP A 88 7.47 -10.80 -13.98
C TRP A 88 8.88 -10.23 -13.99
N SER A 89 9.58 -10.25 -15.12
CA SER A 89 10.90 -9.62 -15.22
C SER A 89 10.85 -8.11 -14.92
N VAL A 90 9.85 -7.40 -15.44
CA VAL A 90 9.65 -5.97 -15.14
C VAL A 90 9.33 -5.77 -13.66
N VAL A 91 8.42 -6.54 -13.08
CA VAL A 91 8.06 -6.43 -11.66
C VAL A 91 9.28 -6.59 -10.74
N ILE A 92 10.16 -7.54 -11.05
CA ILE A 92 11.27 -7.93 -10.17
C ILE A 92 12.52 -7.07 -10.37
N TYR A 93 12.78 -6.65 -11.61
CA TYR A 93 14.06 -6.04 -11.98
C TYR A 93 13.95 -4.58 -12.39
N HIS A 94 12.76 -4.09 -12.77
CA HIS A 94 12.60 -2.67 -13.08
C HIS A 94 12.60 -1.84 -11.78
N PRO A 95 13.52 -0.88 -11.62
CA PRO A 95 13.75 -0.20 -10.34
C PRO A 95 12.56 0.64 -9.85
N LYS A 96 11.63 0.99 -10.75
CA LYS A 96 10.46 1.84 -10.47
C LYS A 96 9.12 1.12 -10.59
N CYS A 97 9.08 -0.17 -10.92
CA CYS A 97 7.81 -0.84 -11.14
C CYS A 97 6.98 -0.93 -9.85
N MET A 98 7.56 -1.44 -8.77
CA MET A 98 6.84 -1.52 -7.50
C MET A 98 6.59 -0.14 -6.89
N ASP A 99 7.55 0.80 -6.98
CA ASP A 99 7.33 2.21 -6.57
C ASP A 99 6.10 2.81 -7.26
N ALA A 100 5.95 2.61 -8.56
CA ALA A 100 4.80 3.10 -9.32
C ALA A 100 3.50 2.48 -8.80
N LEU A 101 3.43 1.16 -8.59
CA LEU A 101 2.22 0.50 -8.09
C LEU A 101 1.85 0.92 -6.66
N VAL A 102 2.84 0.99 -5.77
CA VAL A 102 2.65 1.33 -4.36
C VAL A 102 2.29 2.81 -4.17
N SER A 103 2.83 3.71 -5.00
CA SER A 103 2.50 5.13 -4.93
C SER A 103 0.99 5.39 -5.06
N PHE A 104 0.26 4.64 -5.89
CA PHE A 104 -1.20 4.75 -5.95
C PHE A 104 -1.86 4.35 -4.63
N LEU A 105 -1.40 3.26 -3.99
CA LEU A 105 -1.98 2.80 -2.73
C LEU A 105 -1.77 3.84 -1.62
N GLN A 106 -0.56 4.41 -1.54
CA GLN A 106 -0.20 5.43 -0.54
C GLN A 106 -0.92 6.77 -0.75
N GLU A 107 -1.15 7.14 -2.01
CA GLU A 107 -1.73 8.42 -2.40
C GLU A 107 -3.20 8.29 -2.85
N SER A 108 -3.82 7.15 -2.63
CA SER A 108 -5.25 6.95 -2.89
C SER A 108 -6.10 7.82 -1.98
N ASN A 109 -7.33 8.10 -2.39
CA ASN A 109 -8.28 8.82 -1.55
C ASN A 109 -8.93 7.82 -0.57
N PRO A 110 -8.72 7.95 0.76
CA PRO A 110 -9.27 7.00 1.71
C PRO A 110 -10.80 6.89 1.62
N PRO A 111 -11.40 5.73 1.92
CA PRO A 111 -12.84 5.51 1.74
C PRO A 111 -13.74 6.37 2.63
N TYR A 112 -13.19 6.98 3.68
CA TYR A 112 -13.91 7.89 4.57
C TYR A 112 -13.83 9.36 4.11
N MET A 113 -13.03 9.67 3.08
CA MET A 113 -12.96 10.98 2.46
C MET A 113 -14.02 11.12 1.37
N PRO A 114 -14.55 12.34 1.15
CA PRO A 114 -15.48 12.57 0.06
C PRO A 114 -14.79 12.29 -1.30
N PRO A 115 -15.55 11.85 -2.31
CA PRO A 115 -15.02 11.71 -3.66
C PRO A 115 -14.63 13.07 -4.24
N TYR A 116 -13.71 13.08 -5.21
CA TYR A 116 -13.33 14.29 -5.94
C TYR A 116 -14.55 14.93 -6.61
N GLU A 117 -14.68 16.26 -6.61
CA GLU A 117 -15.87 16.91 -7.20
C GLU A 117 -15.87 16.84 -8.74
N ASN A 118 -14.70 16.93 -9.37
CA ASN A 118 -14.56 16.93 -10.82
C ASN A 118 -14.79 15.52 -11.42
N THR A 119 -15.78 15.38 -12.30
CA THR A 119 -16.15 14.10 -12.93
C THR A 119 -15.06 13.48 -13.81
N GLU A 120 -14.25 14.30 -14.49
CA GLU A 120 -13.15 13.81 -15.32
C GLU A 120 -12.01 13.25 -14.46
N VAL A 121 -11.73 13.91 -13.33
CA VAL A 121 -10.79 13.41 -12.30
C VAL A 121 -11.30 12.10 -11.72
N GLN A 122 -12.58 12.02 -11.34
CA GLN A 122 -13.18 10.78 -10.82
C GLN A 122 -13.07 9.62 -11.83
N THR A 123 -13.31 9.90 -13.11
CA THR A 123 -13.26 8.87 -14.17
C THR A 123 -11.85 8.33 -14.33
N LEU A 124 -10.86 9.21 -14.46
CA LEU A 124 -9.45 8.80 -14.61
C LEU A 124 -8.94 8.09 -13.35
N TYR A 125 -9.29 8.58 -12.16
CA TYR A 125 -8.99 7.92 -10.89
C TYR A 125 -9.58 6.51 -10.84
N GLY A 126 -10.86 6.35 -11.20
CA GLY A 126 -11.54 5.07 -11.22
C GLY A 126 -10.91 4.06 -12.19
N ASP A 127 -10.48 4.52 -13.36
CA ASP A 127 -9.75 3.68 -14.32
C ASP A 127 -8.40 3.24 -13.73
N ILE A 128 -7.61 4.16 -13.19
CA ILE A 128 -6.31 3.84 -12.56
C ILE A 128 -6.50 2.82 -11.45
N ARG A 129 -7.43 3.09 -10.53
CA ARG A 129 -7.81 2.21 -9.43
C ARG A 129 -8.13 0.79 -9.91
N LYS A 130 -8.98 0.68 -10.95
CA LYS A 130 -9.32 -0.62 -11.54
C LYS A 130 -8.08 -1.34 -12.06
N TYR A 131 -7.22 -0.67 -12.81
CA TYR A 131 -6.03 -1.29 -13.40
C TYR A 131 -4.99 -1.70 -12.35
N ILE A 132 -4.82 -0.93 -11.27
CA ILE A 132 -3.97 -1.31 -10.13
C ILE A 132 -4.46 -2.62 -9.51
N PHE A 133 -5.77 -2.76 -9.27
CA PHE A 133 -6.32 -3.99 -8.72
C PHE A 133 -6.09 -5.21 -9.62
N ILE A 134 -6.19 -5.02 -10.95
CA ILE A 134 -5.91 -6.08 -11.93
C ILE A 134 -4.43 -6.47 -11.90
N VAL A 135 -3.50 -5.51 -11.78
CA VAL A 135 -2.07 -5.80 -11.63
C VAL A 135 -1.82 -6.64 -10.37
N PHE A 136 -2.33 -6.22 -9.21
CA PHE A 136 -2.16 -6.99 -7.97
C PHE A 136 -2.83 -8.37 -8.01
N SER A 137 -3.94 -8.50 -8.74
CA SER A 137 -4.56 -9.81 -9.01
C SER A 137 -3.68 -10.71 -9.89
N ARG A 138 -3.01 -10.14 -10.90
CA ARG A 138 -2.05 -10.88 -11.73
C ARG A 138 -0.82 -11.31 -10.90
N LEU A 139 -0.35 -10.46 -9.99
CA LEU A 139 0.77 -10.75 -9.08
C LEU A 139 0.51 -11.89 -8.08
N ILE A 140 -0.71 -12.40 -7.95
CA ILE A 140 -1.05 -13.59 -7.15
C ILE A 140 -1.52 -14.78 -7.99
N THR A 141 -1.49 -14.66 -9.31
CA THR A 141 -1.91 -15.69 -10.25
C THR A 141 -0.70 -16.49 -10.72
N ASN A 142 -0.43 -17.63 -10.07
CA ASN A 142 0.75 -18.45 -10.38
C ASN A 142 0.66 -19.17 -11.75
N LYS A 143 -0.52 -19.22 -12.37
CA LYS A 143 -0.79 -19.91 -13.62
C LYS A 143 -1.77 -19.12 -14.48
N GLU A 144 -1.25 -18.39 -15.45
CA GLU A 144 -2.04 -17.61 -16.43
C GLU A 144 -2.52 -18.48 -17.59
N SER A 145 -1.69 -19.44 -18.01
CA SER A 145 -2.05 -20.43 -19.04
C SER A 145 -1.33 -21.77 -18.82
N LYS A 146 -1.43 -22.71 -19.78
CA LYS A 146 -0.68 -23.97 -19.70
C LYS A 146 0.82 -23.78 -19.94
N THR A 147 1.18 -22.77 -20.73
CA THR A 147 2.56 -22.45 -21.13
C THR A 147 3.14 -21.27 -20.35
N GLU A 148 2.30 -20.54 -19.60
CA GLU A 148 2.68 -19.36 -18.82
C GLU A 148 2.26 -19.56 -17.36
N TRP A 149 3.19 -20.07 -16.58
CA TRP A 149 2.98 -20.36 -15.17
C TRP A 149 4.31 -20.49 -14.44
N MET A 150 4.26 -20.47 -13.11
CA MET A 150 5.36 -20.77 -12.21
C MET A 150 4.89 -21.68 -11.08
N THR A 151 5.81 -22.41 -10.45
CA THR A 151 5.45 -23.19 -9.28
C THR A 151 5.01 -22.28 -8.13
N LYS A 152 4.16 -22.80 -7.24
CA LYS A 152 3.69 -22.01 -6.10
C LYS A 152 4.85 -21.70 -5.14
N GLU A 153 5.77 -22.63 -5.02
CA GLU A 153 6.98 -22.52 -4.19
C GLU A 153 7.87 -21.38 -4.71
N HIS A 154 8.13 -21.35 -6.02
CA HIS A 154 8.89 -20.26 -6.63
C HIS A 154 8.19 -18.91 -6.45
N MET A 155 6.89 -18.85 -6.77
CA MET A 155 6.11 -17.62 -6.62
C MET A 155 6.08 -17.11 -5.17
N SER A 156 5.88 -18.00 -4.21
CA SER A 156 5.86 -17.70 -2.77
C SER A 156 7.18 -17.07 -2.31
N ALA A 157 8.31 -17.60 -2.77
CA ALA A 157 9.62 -17.02 -2.51
C ALA A 157 9.81 -15.68 -3.24
N LEU A 158 9.33 -15.57 -4.47
CA LEU A 158 9.45 -14.37 -5.30
C LEU A 158 8.74 -13.18 -4.65
N ILE A 159 7.46 -13.35 -4.32
CA ILE A 159 6.64 -12.25 -3.81
C ILE A 159 7.11 -11.75 -2.44
N TYR A 160 7.68 -12.66 -1.64
CA TYR A 160 8.20 -12.37 -0.31
C TYR A 160 9.59 -11.74 -0.38
N ASN A 161 10.55 -12.41 -1.03
CA ASN A 161 11.95 -11.99 -1.04
C ASN A 161 12.21 -10.75 -1.90
N LYS A 162 11.31 -10.44 -2.85
CA LYS A 162 11.38 -9.23 -3.67
C LYS A 162 10.44 -8.12 -3.18
N PHE A 163 9.83 -8.28 -2.00
CA PHE A 163 8.94 -7.29 -1.40
C PHE A 163 7.78 -6.88 -2.33
N VAL A 164 7.32 -7.80 -3.20
CA VAL A 164 6.16 -7.54 -4.07
C VAL A 164 4.91 -7.35 -3.23
N PHE A 165 4.78 -8.16 -2.17
CA PHE A 165 3.82 -7.93 -1.09
C PHE A 165 4.56 -7.76 0.24
N THR A 166 4.09 -6.79 1.00
CA THR A 166 4.45 -6.55 2.41
C THR A 166 3.15 -6.32 3.18
N ILE A 167 3.18 -6.40 4.51
CA ILE A 167 1.98 -6.13 5.32
C ILE A 167 1.40 -4.73 5.06
N PRO A 168 2.21 -3.65 4.97
CA PRO A 168 1.71 -2.34 4.55
C PRO A 168 0.96 -2.37 3.22
N ILE A 169 1.54 -2.96 2.16
CA ILE A 169 0.88 -3.08 0.85
C ILE A 169 -0.44 -3.84 0.95
N LEU A 170 -0.48 -4.95 1.71
CA LEU A 170 -1.70 -5.74 1.89
C LEU A 170 -2.78 -4.97 2.66
N TRP A 171 -2.38 -4.17 3.65
CA TRP A 171 -3.27 -3.30 4.40
C TRP A 171 -3.80 -2.15 3.56
N ASP A 172 -2.97 -1.50 2.75
CA ASP A 172 -3.40 -0.44 1.84
C ASP A 172 -4.37 -1.00 0.78
N LEU A 173 -4.13 -2.21 0.28
CA LEU A 173 -5.09 -2.90 -0.59
C LEU A 173 -6.45 -3.14 0.11
N CYS A 174 -6.44 -3.47 1.40
CA CYS A 174 -7.68 -3.60 2.17
C CYS A 174 -8.39 -2.26 2.32
N LEU A 175 -7.64 -1.20 2.62
CA LEU A 175 -8.19 0.14 2.78
C LEU A 175 -8.81 0.63 1.47
N GLU A 176 -8.11 0.44 0.37
CA GLU A 176 -8.52 0.91 -0.95
C GLU A 176 -9.70 0.12 -1.52
N TYR A 177 -9.71 -1.21 -1.41
CA TYR A 177 -10.68 -2.08 -2.11
C TYR A 177 -11.66 -2.81 -1.18
N GLY A 178 -11.48 -2.74 0.13
CA GLY A 178 -12.24 -3.54 1.09
C GLY A 178 -13.70 -3.15 1.25
N VAL A 179 -14.05 -1.89 0.93
CA VAL A 179 -15.42 -1.36 1.08
C VAL A 179 -16.33 -1.83 -0.05
N ASP A 180 -15.90 -1.66 -1.31
CA ASP A 180 -16.72 -1.88 -2.50
C ASP A 180 -16.38 -3.18 -3.27
N ASN A 181 -15.17 -3.72 -3.09
CA ASN A 181 -14.68 -4.92 -3.78
C ASN A 181 -14.34 -6.07 -2.81
N LYS A 182 -15.02 -6.13 -1.66
CA LYS A 182 -14.77 -7.08 -0.55
C LYS A 182 -14.56 -8.52 -1.00
N GLN A 183 -15.41 -9.05 -1.89
CA GLN A 183 -15.30 -10.45 -2.33
C GLN A 183 -14.00 -10.75 -3.07
N HIS A 184 -13.59 -9.88 -3.99
CA HIS A 184 -12.34 -10.03 -4.73
C HIS A 184 -11.14 -9.82 -3.82
N MET A 185 -11.22 -8.82 -2.92
CA MET A 185 -10.19 -8.56 -1.93
C MET A 185 -9.99 -9.75 -0.98
N SER A 186 -11.07 -10.35 -0.47
CA SER A 186 -11.01 -11.56 0.36
C SER A 186 -10.32 -12.73 -0.34
N ARG A 187 -10.58 -12.92 -1.64
CA ARG A 187 -9.90 -13.96 -2.44
C ARG A 187 -8.42 -13.64 -2.60
N LEU A 188 -8.06 -12.39 -2.90
CA LEU A 188 -6.67 -11.97 -3.02
C LEU A 188 -5.93 -12.23 -1.70
N MET A 189 -6.46 -11.77 -0.56
CA MET A 189 -5.84 -11.97 0.75
C MET A 189 -5.71 -13.46 1.08
N ALA A 190 -6.76 -14.24 0.87
CA ALA A 190 -6.70 -15.68 1.09
C ALA A 190 -5.62 -16.35 0.22
N SER A 191 -5.47 -15.95 -1.05
CA SER A 191 -4.42 -16.45 -1.93
C SER A 191 -3.03 -16.08 -1.44
N VAL A 192 -2.79 -14.82 -1.05
CA VAL A 192 -1.48 -14.35 -0.55
C VAL A 192 -1.06 -15.13 0.70
N PHE A 193 -1.91 -15.16 1.72
CA PHE A 193 -1.59 -15.83 3.00
C PHE A 193 -1.50 -17.35 2.87
N THR A 194 -2.23 -17.96 1.92
CA THR A 194 -2.09 -19.40 1.64
C THR A 194 -0.80 -19.71 0.88
N LEU A 195 -0.42 -18.84 -0.06
CA LEU A 195 0.78 -19.00 -0.88
C LEU A 195 2.05 -18.78 -0.05
N GLN A 196 2.04 -17.79 0.84
CA GLN A 196 3.16 -17.45 1.72
C GLN A 196 2.68 -17.25 3.16
N PRO A 197 2.72 -18.32 3.99
CA PRO A 197 2.27 -18.25 5.38
C PRO A 197 3.09 -17.32 6.30
N GLN A 198 4.33 -16.95 5.92
CA GLN A 198 5.16 -16.05 6.72
C GLN A 198 4.52 -14.67 6.94
N TYR A 199 3.63 -14.23 6.03
CA TYR A 199 2.88 -13.00 6.22
C TYR A 199 1.99 -13.04 7.48
N GLU A 200 1.59 -14.19 8.02
CA GLU A 200 0.89 -14.22 9.33
C GLU A 200 1.81 -13.78 10.47
N THR A 201 3.08 -14.15 10.42
CA THR A 201 4.09 -13.72 11.40
C THR A 201 4.38 -12.24 11.23
N ASP A 202 4.55 -11.76 10.00
CA ASP A 202 4.77 -10.34 9.73
C ASP A 202 3.59 -9.49 10.17
N ALA A 203 2.35 -9.98 10.01
CA ALA A 203 1.16 -9.29 10.47
C ALA A 203 1.14 -9.14 11.99
N LYS A 204 1.63 -10.14 12.75
CA LYS A 204 1.79 -10.02 14.22
C LYS A 204 2.79 -8.93 14.57
N THR A 205 3.93 -8.91 13.88
CA THR A 205 4.98 -7.89 14.08
C THR A 205 4.45 -6.49 13.75
N ALA A 206 3.73 -6.34 12.63
CA ALA A 206 3.08 -5.09 12.25
C ALA A 206 2.07 -4.62 13.31
N LEU A 207 1.29 -5.52 13.87
CA LEU A 207 0.29 -5.20 14.89
C LEU A 207 0.90 -4.78 16.23
N ALA A 208 2.10 -5.28 16.55
CA ALA A 208 2.88 -4.79 17.69
C ALA A 208 3.26 -3.31 17.50
N PHE A 209 3.69 -2.90 16.30
CA PHE A 209 3.93 -1.48 16.00
C PHE A 209 2.67 -0.62 16.15
N VAL A 210 1.50 -1.14 15.73
CA VAL A 210 0.23 -0.42 15.93
C VAL A 210 -0.10 -0.25 17.42
N THR A 211 0.20 -1.25 18.25
CA THR A 211 0.03 -1.14 19.71
C THR A 211 0.88 -0.01 20.28
N GLU A 212 2.14 0.08 19.87
CA GLU A 212 3.03 1.15 20.29
C GLU A 212 2.57 2.52 19.76
N ALA A 213 2.00 2.58 18.56
CA ALA A 213 1.41 3.81 18.01
C ALA A 213 0.21 4.28 18.84
N PHE A 214 -0.70 3.38 19.22
CA PHE A 214 -1.83 3.71 20.10
C PHE A 214 -1.36 4.23 21.45
N LYS A 215 -0.40 3.55 22.07
CA LYS A 215 0.21 3.97 23.33
C LYS A 215 0.84 5.36 23.22
N TYR A 216 1.56 5.63 22.13
CA TYR A 216 2.13 6.95 21.86
C TYR A 216 1.03 8.02 21.75
N ILE A 217 -0.05 7.77 21.01
CA ILE A 217 -1.19 8.71 20.90
C ILE A 217 -1.77 9.01 22.29
N ILE A 218 -1.98 7.99 23.13
CA ILE A 218 -2.48 8.17 24.51
C ILE A 218 -1.56 9.10 25.29
N LEU A 219 -0.25 8.85 25.28
CA LEU A 219 0.72 9.66 26.03
C LEU A 219 0.82 11.12 25.55
N GLN A 220 0.54 11.39 24.27
CA GLN A 220 0.49 12.77 23.76
C GLN A 220 -0.68 13.58 24.33
N VAL A 221 -1.80 12.92 24.64
CA VAL A 221 -3.04 13.61 25.09
C VAL A 221 -3.36 13.40 26.56
N ASN A 222 -2.78 12.39 27.18
CA ASN A 222 -3.01 11.98 28.56
C ASN A 222 -1.67 11.79 29.29
N LYS A 223 -1.20 12.84 29.96
CA LYS A 223 0.08 12.83 30.70
C LYS A 223 0.02 11.99 31.98
N ASP A 224 -1.17 11.72 32.48
CA ASP A 224 -1.40 10.94 33.69
C ASP A 224 -1.58 9.44 33.38
N TYR A 225 -1.45 9.06 32.11
CA TYR A 225 -1.48 7.66 31.70
C TYR A 225 -0.22 6.95 32.22
N ASP A 226 -0.41 6.12 33.25
CA ASP A 226 0.64 5.29 33.81
C ASP A 226 0.89 4.10 32.86
N SER A 227 1.92 4.23 32.01
CA SER A 227 2.38 3.13 31.18
C SER A 227 3.61 2.50 31.81
N ASP A 228 3.57 1.18 32.03
CA ASP A 228 4.67 0.41 32.65
C ASP A 228 6.04 0.65 31.97
N GLU A 229 6.04 0.93 30.66
CA GLU A 229 7.24 1.20 29.85
C GLU A 229 6.95 2.32 28.84
N PRO A 230 7.95 3.07 28.33
CA PRO A 230 7.75 4.02 27.23
C PRO A 230 7.38 3.30 25.91
N PRO A 231 6.81 4.00 24.91
CA PRO A 231 6.56 3.41 23.60
C PRO A 231 7.84 2.95 22.89
N ASN A 232 7.83 1.75 22.34
CA ASN A 232 8.96 1.16 21.61
C ASN A 232 8.78 1.32 20.10
N LEU A 233 8.96 2.55 19.60
CA LEU A 233 8.84 2.89 18.18
C LEU A 233 10.23 2.99 17.53
N PRO A 234 10.38 2.60 16.24
CA PRO A 234 11.66 2.67 15.54
C PRO A 234 12.30 4.06 15.59
N GLU A 235 13.63 4.14 15.54
CA GLU A 235 14.35 5.42 15.50
C GLU A 235 14.00 6.30 14.29
N THR A 236 13.53 5.68 13.20
CA THR A 236 13.02 6.31 11.98
C THR A 236 11.55 6.72 12.06
N PHE A 237 10.85 6.37 13.15
CA PHE A 237 9.52 6.88 13.44
C PHE A 237 9.62 8.36 13.77
N ASN A 238 9.40 9.20 12.76
CA ASN A 238 9.47 10.66 12.86
C ASN A 238 8.16 11.29 13.34
N GLY A 239 7.24 10.52 13.94
CA GLY A 239 5.91 10.98 14.32
C GLY A 239 4.90 10.94 13.16
N PHE A 240 3.75 11.61 13.34
CA PHE A 240 2.60 11.56 12.41
C PHE A 240 2.61 12.65 11.32
N SER A 241 3.67 13.43 11.28
CA SER A 241 4.15 14.28 10.18
C SER A 241 5.62 14.57 10.53
N GLU A 242 6.34 15.46 9.86
CA GLU A 242 7.73 15.85 10.21
C GLU A 242 7.84 16.53 11.60
N ILE A 243 7.43 15.86 12.67
CA ILE A 243 7.39 16.35 14.05
C ILE A 243 8.57 15.70 14.76
N HIS A 244 9.69 16.43 14.69
CA HIS A 244 10.76 16.47 15.68
C HIS A 244 10.61 15.46 16.82
N ARG A 245 11.56 14.52 16.92
CA ARG A 245 11.80 13.77 18.17
C ARG A 245 11.67 14.76 19.34
N PRO A 246 11.14 14.35 20.50
CA PRO A 246 11.46 15.03 21.73
C PRO A 246 12.95 14.79 21.98
N GLY A 247 13.79 15.63 21.35
CA GLY A 247 15.16 15.82 21.77
C GLY A 247 15.13 16.28 23.21
N ASN A 248 16.13 15.88 24.00
CA ASN A 248 16.34 16.14 25.43
C ASN A 248 16.37 17.63 25.82
N SER A 249 15.39 18.43 25.42
CA SER A 249 15.24 19.83 25.73
C SER A 249 13.96 20.00 26.53
N LYS A 250 14.11 20.59 27.71
CA LYS A 250 13.04 21.00 28.63
C LYS A 250 12.23 22.14 28.01
N HIS A 251 11.56 21.91 26.90
CA HIS A 251 10.57 22.83 26.35
C HIS A 251 9.18 22.21 26.42
N ASN A 252 8.27 23.00 26.97
CA ASN A 252 6.90 22.67 27.26
C ASN A 252 6.14 22.61 25.92
N ASP A 253 6.25 21.49 25.19
CA ASP A 253 5.55 21.31 23.91
C ASP A 253 4.05 21.24 24.16
N LYS A 254 3.40 22.39 23.98
CA LYS A 254 1.96 22.53 24.07
C LYS A 254 1.37 21.87 22.82
N LEU A 255 0.59 20.82 23.00
CA LEU A 255 -0.19 20.17 21.95
C LEU A 255 -0.96 21.24 21.14
N THR A 256 -0.66 21.33 19.84
CA THR A 256 -1.32 22.28 18.93
C THR A 256 -2.53 21.63 18.25
N PHE A 257 -3.41 22.43 17.64
CA PHE A 257 -4.54 21.89 16.88
C PHE A 257 -4.09 21.02 15.70
N ASN A 258 -3.04 21.41 14.98
CA ASN A 258 -2.51 20.63 13.85
C ASN A 258 -1.97 19.27 14.31
N ILE A 259 -1.19 19.24 15.40
CA ILE A 259 -0.70 17.96 15.97
C ILE A 259 -1.87 17.08 16.40
N LEU A 260 -2.89 17.66 17.04
CA LEU A 260 -4.09 16.94 17.43
C LEU A 260 -4.86 16.38 16.22
N GLN A 261 -4.97 17.16 15.14
CA GLN A 261 -5.60 16.75 13.89
C GLN A 261 -4.84 15.55 13.28
N ASP A 262 -3.51 15.63 13.19
CA ASP A 262 -2.67 14.54 12.68
C ASP A 262 -2.85 13.26 13.50
N LEU A 263 -2.89 13.36 14.83
CA LEU A 263 -3.14 12.22 15.74
C LEU A 263 -4.50 11.56 15.47
N ILE A 264 -5.55 12.38 15.27
CA ILE A 264 -6.92 11.87 15.00
C ILE A 264 -7.01 11.22 13.63
N ILE A 265 -6.43 11.83 12.60
CA ILE A 265 -6.42 11.27 11.24
C ILE A 265 -5.66 9.94 11.24
N HIS A 266 -4.48 9.89 11.87
CA HIS A 266 -3.72 8.64 11.95
C HIS A 266 -4.48 7.53 12.69
N LEU A 267 -5.16 7.88 13.80
CA LEU A 267 -5.99 6.93 14.52
C LEU A 267 -7.14 6.41 13.65
N LEU A 268 -7.80 7.29 12.89
CA LEU A 268 -8.86 6.94 11.96
C LEU A 268 -8.36 6.02 10.84
N ASP A 269 -7.23 6.36 10.21
CA ASP A 269 -6.57 5.55 9.18
C ASP A 269 -6.25 4.15 9.69
N THR A 270 -5.65 4.08 10.87
CA THR A 270 -5.27 2.82 11.49
C THR A 270 -6.51 1.99 11.82
N ALA A 271 -7.52 2.59 12.44
CA ALA A 271 -8.75 1.89 12.81
C ALA A 271 -9.50 1.37 11.57
N MET A 272 -9.60 2.19 10.51
CA MET A 272 -10.25 1.80 9.25
C MET A 272 -9.49 0.68 8.54
N THR A 273 -8.16 0.80 8.46
CA THR A 273 -7.29 -0.23 7.88
C THR A 273 -7.44 -1.57 8.60
N LEU A 274 -7.33 -1.58 9.93
CA LEU A 274 -7.44 -2.82 10.72
C LEU A 274 -8.85 -3.42 10.65
N ARG A 275 -9.89 -2.58 10.68
CA ARG A 275 -11.27 -3.03 10.49
C ARG A 275 -11.44 -3.71 9.13
N LEU A 276 -11.02 -3.05 8.04
CA LEU A 276 -11.16 -3.60 6.69
C LEU A 276 -10.34 -4.88 6.53
N PHE A 277 -9.13 -4.95 7.09
CA PHE A 277 -8.32 -6.17 7.11
C PHE A 277 -9.05 -7.34 7.78
N LEU A 278 -9.64 -7.14 8.96
CA LEU A 278 -10.45 -8.14 9.66
C LEU A 278 -11.69 -8.56 8.85
N GLU A 279 -12.33 -7.59 8.17
CA GLU A 279 -13.51 -7.83 7.37
C GLU A 279 -13.22 -8.62 6.08
N VAL A 280 -12.13 -8.32 5.38
CA VAL A 280 -11.75 -9.01 4.13
C VAL A 280 -11.01 -10.32 4.40
N TYR A 281 -10.25 -10.42 5.48
CA TYR A 281 -9.51 -11.63 5.86
C TYR A 281 -9.80 -12.04 7.32
N PRO A 282 -10.98 -12.64 7.62
CA PRO A 282 -11.39 -12.97 8.99
C PRO A 282 -10.46 -13.92 9.75
N LYS A 283 -9.61 -14.69 9.05
CA LYS A 283 -8.58 -15.53 9.68
C LYS A 283 -7.57 -14.71 10.49
N SER A 284 -7.37 -13.43 10.15
CA SER A 284 -6.53 -12.51 10.91
C SER A 284 -6.99 -12.29 12.36
N VAL A 285 -8.24 -12.60 12.72
CA VAL A 285 -8.70 -12.54 14.13
C VAL A 285 -7.78 -13.32 15.07
N LYS A 286 -7.20 -14.43 14.61
CA LYS A 286 -6.23 -15.20 15.38
C LYS A 286 -4.97 -14.37 15.70
N VAL A 287 -4.43 -13.64 14.73
CA VAL A 287 -3.29 -12.73 14.90
C VAL A 287 -3.59 -11.67 15.96
N PHE A 288 -4.77 -11.07 15.93
CA PHE A 288 -5.19 -10.04 16.89
C PHE A 288 -5.35 -10.59 18.32
N ARG A 289 -5.83 -11.83 18.46
CA ARG A 289 -5.94 -12.48 19.77
C ARG A 289 -4.57 -12.86 20.34
N GLU A 290 -3.70 -13.43 19.51
CA GLU A 290 -2.36 -13.88 19.93
C GLU A 290 -1.43 -12.72 20.31
N THR A 291 -1.65 -11.54 19.73
CA THR A 291 -0.93 -10.29 20.09
C THR A 291 -1.59 -9.53 21.23
N ASN A 292 -2.72 -10.02 21.76
CA ASN A 292 -3.53 -9.35 22.78
C ASN A 292 -3.94 -7.91 22.39
N PHE A 293 -4.08 -7.65 21.08
CA PHE A 293 -4.36 -6.31 20.55
C PHE A 293 -5.69 -5.72 21.04
N VAL A 294 -6.62 -6.58 21.47
CA VAL A 294 -7.89 -6.17 22.07
C VAL A 294 -7.66 -5.26 23.29
N ASN A 295 -6.63 -5.52 24.10
CA ASN A 295 -6.30 -4.66 25.23
C ASN A 295 -5.84 -3.27 24.77
N SER A 296 -5.06 -3.18 23.69
CA SER A 296 -4.65 -1.90 23.10
C SER A 296 -5.86 -1.08 22.64
N ILE A 297 -6.89 -1.72 22.07
CA ILE A 297 -8.14 -1.06 21.70
C ILE A 297 -8.86 -0.54 22.96
N VAL A 298 -9.00 -1.37 23.99
CA VAL A 298 -9.65 -0.97 25.26
C VAL A 298 -8.94 0.22 25.88
N GLN A 299 -7.61 0.17 26.01
CA GLN A 299 -6.81 1.27 26.53
C GLN A 299 -6.99 2.56 25.71
N MET A 300 -7.02 2.45 24.39
CA MET A 300 -7.25 3.61 23.53
C MET A 300 -8.63 4.24 23.77
N TYR A 301 -9.68 3.43 23.92
CA TYR A 301 -11.03 3.91 24.21
C TYR A 301 -11.18 4.48 25.63
N GLU A 302 -10.48 3.92 26.62
CA GLU A 302 -10.58 4.34 28.01
C GLU A 302 -9.73 5.59 28.30
N TYR A 303 -8.49 5.62 27.82
CA TYR A 303 -7.51 6.63 28.20
C TYR A 303 -7.18 7.62 27.07
N GLY A 304 -7.35 7.23 25.81
CA GLY A 304 -7.02 8.05 24.64
C GLY A 304 -8.21 8.89 24.14
N ILE A 305 -9.29 8.23 23.74
CA ILE A 305 -10.47 8.86 23.10
C ILE A 305 -11.08 10.00 23.96
N PRO A 306 -11.34 9.84 25.27
CA PRO A 306 -11.92 10.92 26.08
C PRO A 306 -11.00 12.14 26.16
N MET A 307 -9.69 11.90 26.18
CA MET A 307 -8.68 12.95 26.24
C MET A 307 -8.51 13.64 24.89
N LEU A 308 -8.59 12.93 23.76
CA LEU A 308 -8.66 13.52 22.43
C LEU A 308 -9.84 14.50 22.32
N TYR A 309 -11.03 14.13 22.78
CA TYR A 309 -12.20 15.04 22.80
C TYR A 309 -11.99 16.24 23.72
N THR A 310 -11.37 16.04 24.89
CA THR A 310 -11.07 17.12 25.82
C THR A 310 -10.09 18.11 25.20
N LYS A 311 -9.00 17.61 24.60
CA LYS A 311 -8.03 18.44 23.89
C LYS A 311 -8.62 19.14 22.69
N LEU A 312 -9.50 18.48 21.93
CA LEU A 312 -10.20 19.12 20.82
C LEU A 312 -11.05 20.31 21.29
N LYS A 313 -11.67 20.25 22.46
CA LYS A 313 -12.40 21.40 23.04
C LYS A 313 -11.48 22.50 23.55
N GLU A 314 -10.28 22.15 24.02
CA GLU A 314 -9.28 23.11 24.53
C GLU A 314 -8.59 23.89 23.40
N VAL A 315 -8.21 23.20 22.30
CA VAL A 315 -7.38 23.76 21.22
C VAL A 315 -8.15 23.96 19.92
N GLY A 316 -9.33 23.35 19.77
CA GLY A 316 -10.20 23.54 18.60
C GLY A 316 -10.90 24.90 18.63
N ASP A 317 -10.82 25.62 17.52
CA ASP A 317 -11.41 26.94 17.37
C ASP A 317 -12.96 26.86 17.31
N ARG A 318 -13.68 27.82 17.89
CA ARG A 318 -15.16 27.83 17.87
C ARG A 318 -15.76 28.00 16.46
N ARG A 319 -14.93 28.24 15.45
CA ARG A 319 -15.31 28.39 14.05
C ARG A 319 -15.22 27.10 13.23
N SER A 320 -14.56 26.06 13.73
CA SER A 320 -14.37 24.78 13.02
C SER A 320 -15.41 23.70 13.39
N THR A 321 -16.35 23.99 14.30
CA THR A 321 -17.49 23.10 14.62
C THR A 321 -18.69 23.28 13.69
N GLY A 322 -18.49 23.81 12.49
CA GLY A 322 -19.52 23.97 11.47
C GLY A 322 -19.94 22.65 10.82
N TYR A 323 -20.45 21.70 11.61
CA TYR A 323 -21.36 20.69 11.06
C TYR A 323 -22.76 21.32 11.03
N PRO A 324 -23.46 21.32 9.87
CA PRO A 324 -24.85 21.72 9.83
C PRO A 324 -25.67 20.73 10.66
N ALA A 325 -26.53 21.29 11.51
CA ALA A 325 -27.48 20.56 12.36
C ALA A 325 -28.45 19.70 11.54
#